data_AF-A0AA41H5W5-F1
#
_entry.id   AF-A0AA41H5W5-F1
#
_cell.length_a   1.000
_cell.length_b   1.000
_cell.length_c   1.000
_cell.angle_alpha   90.00
_cell.angle_beta   90.00
_cell.angle_gamma   90.00
#
_symmetry.space_group_name_H-M   'P 1'
#
loop_
_entity.id
_entity.type
_entity.pdbx_description
1 polymer ?
#
loop_
_entity_poly.entity_id
_entity_poly.type
_entity_poly.pdbx_seq_one_letter_code
_entity_poly.pdbx_strand_id
1 'polypeptide(L)'
;MTKLEAATHQLSVAIQLFYSGDYLSSLTLAGAAEEILGKLSQRAGKPVAVDEITQFHADDIDAAIPENQRKTVLLGVLNRGRNQAKHANDPEETHIVFDHTEPLQMIMRALPMAFNLDESMLVHKPKLDAWIQAHPDAFD
;
A
#
# COMPACT_ATOMS: atom_id res chain seq x y z
N MET A 1 10.43 19.19 -7.73
CA MET A 1 9.91 18.00 -7.03
C MET A 1 8.61 18.35 -6.31
N THR A 2 7.48 18.02 -6.93
CA THR A 2 6.14 18.09 -6.35
C THR A 2 5.86 16.88 -5.46
N LYS A 3 4.75 16.89 -4.72
CA LYS A 3 4.31 15.71 -3.95
C LYS A 3 3.99 14.51 -4.84
N LEU A 4 3.43 14.76 -6.02
CA LEU A 4 3.16 13.72 -7.01
C LEU A 4 4.47 13.12 -7.53
N GLU A 5 5.42 13.97 -7.95
CA GLU A 5 6.75 13.53 -8.43
C GLU A 5 7.49 12.70 -7.36
N ALA A 6 7.45 13.14 -6.09
CA ALA A 6 8.06 12.40 -4.99
C ALA A 6 7.41 11.03 -4.76
N ALA A 7 6.08 10.95 -4.73
CA ALA A 7 5.36 9.70 -4.48
C ALA A 7 5.49 8.71 -5.64
N THR A 8 5.43 9.19 -6.88
CA THR A 8 5.71 8.43 -8.10
C THR A 8 7.12 7.86 -8.07
N HIS A 9 8.13 8.68 -7.72
CA HIS A 9 9.50 8.20 -7.58
C HIS A 9 9.64 7.13 -6.49
N GLN A 10 9.08 7.38 -5.30
CA GLN A 10 9.09 6.41 -4.19
C GLN A 10 8.45 5.08 -4.58
N LEU A 11 7.30 5.10 -5.26
CA LEU A 11 6.62 3.91 -5.75
C LEU A 11 7.48 3.15 -6.77
N SER A 12 8.09 3.85 -7.72
CA SER A 12 8.98 3.23 -8.73
C SER A 12 10.17 2.54 -8.08
N VAL A 13 10.80 3.17 -7.09
CA VAL A 13 11.93 2.58 -6.33
C VAL A 13 11.45 1.41 -5.47
N ALA A 14 10.29 1.53 -4.80
CA ALA A 14 9.72 0.44 -4.01
C ALA A 14 9.48 -0.82 -4.85
N ILE A 15 8.98 -0.66 -6.07
CA ILE A 15 8.77 -1.74 -7.04
C ILE A 15 10.12 -2.39 -7.41
N GLN A 16 11.17 -1.61 -7.66
CA GLN A 16 12.49 -2.16 -7.97
C GLN A 16 13.07 -2.97 -6.80
N LEU A 17 12.97 -2.45 -5.58
CA LEU A 17 13.44 -3.11 -4.36
C LEU A 17 12.69 -4.41 -4.08
N PHE A 18 11.37 -4.43 -4.33
CA PHE A 18 10.56 -5.63 -4.24
C PHE A 18 11.12 -6.74 -5.14
N TYR A 19 11.39 -6.41 -6.41
CA TYR A 19 11.96 -7.37 -7.37
C TYR A 19 13.38 -7.82 -7.02
N SER A 20 14.15 -7.01 -6.29
CA SER A 20 15.49 -7.39 -5.84
C SER A 20 15.48 -8.14 -4.50
N GLY A 21 14.32 -8.38 -3.89
CA GLY A 21 14.17 -9.05 -2.60
C GLY A 21 14.42 -8.17 -1.37
N ASP A 22 14.59 -6.84 -1.55
CA ASP A 22 14.63 -5.91 -0.42
C ASP A 22 13.22 -5.49 -0.03
N TYR A 23 12.54 -6.40 0.65
CA TYR A 23 11.13 -6.25 1.03
C TYR A 23 10.92 -5.17 2.10
N LEU A 24 11.87 -4.96 3.01
CA LEU A 24 11.76 -3.95 4.09
C LEU A 24 11.79 -2.53 3.52
N SER A 25 12.79 -2.25 2.69
CA SER A 25 12.91 -0.94 2.04
C SER A 25 11.76 -0.71 1.06
N SER A 26 11.34 -1.76 0.35
CA SER A 26 10.17 -1.72 -0.51
C SER A 26 8.90 -1.35 0.27
N LEU A 27 8.61 -2.03 1.39
CA LEU A 27 7.45 -1.78 2.24
C LEU A 27 7.41 -0.33 2.72
N THR A 28 8.57 0.19 3.15
CA THR A 28 8.69 1.56 3.64
C THR A 28 8.36 2.58 2.55
N LEU A 29 8.96 2.44 1.37
CA LEU A 29 8.76 3.37 0.26
C LEU A 29 7.36 3.26 -0.35
N ALA A 30 6.84 2.05 -0.53
CA ALA A 30 5.49 1.83 -1.01
C ALA A 30 4.45 2.41 -0.05
N GLY A 31 4.66 2.24 1.26
CA GLY A 31 3.80 2.81 2.28
C GLY A 31 3.80 4.35 2.30
N ALA A 32 4.95 4.98 2.09
CA ALA A 32 5.04 6.43 1.96
C ALA A 32 4.35 6.94 0.67
N ALA A 33 4.56 6.25 -0.44
CA ALA A 33 3.93 6.58 -1.71
C ALA A 33 2.41 6.45 -1.64
N GLU A 34 1.90 5.34 -1.08
CA GLU A 34 0.47 5.08 -0.90
C GLU A 34 -0.22 6.19 -0.10
N GLU A 35 0.40 6.65 0.99
CA GLU A 35 -0.18 7.71 1.81
C GLU A 35 -0.26 9.05 1.06
N ILE A 36 0.81 9.42 0.35
CA ILE A 36 0.83 10.67 -0.42
C ILE A 36 -0.16 10.60 -1.58
N LEU A 37 -0.16 9.50 -2.34
CA LEU A 37 -1.07 9.29 -3.47
C LEU A 37 -2.53 9.24 -3.01
N GLY A 38 -2.83 8.61 -1.88
CA GLY A 38 -4.18 8.60 -1.31
C GLY A 38 -4.68 10.00 -0.97
N LYS A 39 -3.84 10.85 -0.36
CA LYS A 39 -4.19 12.26 -0.10
C LYS A 39 -4.36 13.07 -1.38
N LEU A 40 -3.56 12.82 -2.41
CA LEU A 40 -3.70 13.50 -3.71
C LEU A 40 -4.96 13.05 -4.45
N SER A 41 -5.26 11.76 -4.48
CA SER A 41 -6.51 11.21 -5.03
C SER A 41 -7.73 11.81 -4.34
N GLN A 42 -7.73 11.85 -3.01
CA GLN A 42 -8.82 12.45 -2.24
C GLN A 42 -9.04 13.93 -2.61
N ARG A 43 -7.97 14.73 -2.72
CA ARG A 43 -8.05 16.14 -3.13
C ARG A 43 -8.55 16.33 -4.56
N ALA A 44 -8.24 15.37 -5.44
CA ALA A 44 -8.66 15.38 -6.83
C ALA A 44 -10.05 14.75 -7.06
N GLY A 45 -10.74 14.30 -6.00
CA GLY A 45 -12.02 13.60 -6.12
C GLY A 45 -11.91 12.23 -6.82
N LYS A 46 -10.73 11.61 -6.78
CA LYS A 46 -10.44 10.31 -7.41
C LYS A 46 -10.50 9.18 -6.39
N PRO A 47 -10.72 7.92 -6.83
CA PRO A 47 -10.73 6.77 -5.94
C PRO A 47 -9.45 6.62 -5.11
N VAL A 48 -9.62 6.16 -3.87
CA VAL A 48 -8.55 5.87 -2.93
C VAL A 48 -8.61 4.38 -2.61
N ALA A 49 -7.57 3.63 -2.98
CA ALA A 49 -7.60 2.16 -2.92
C ALA A 49 -7.90 1.62 -1.51
N VAL A 50 -7.34 2.22 -0.46
CA VAL A 50 -7.61 1.75 0.91
C VAL A 50 -9.08 1.95 1.32
N ASP A 51 -9.74 3.00 0.82
CA ASP A 51 -11.14 3.22 1.12
C ASP A 51 -12.01 2.14 0.47
N GLU A 52 -11.73 1.79 -0.80
CA GLU A 52 -12.42 0.71 -1.53
C GLU A 52 -12.23 -0.65 -0.85
N ILE A 53 -10.99 -0.97 -0.45
CA ILE A 53 -10.68 -2.23 0.27
C ILE A 53 -11.42 -2.27 1.61
N THR A 54 -11.41 -1.17 2.38
CA THR A 54 -12.13 -1.14 3.67
C THR A 54 -13.63 -1.24 3.51
N GLN A 55 -14.18 -0.74 2.41
CA GLN A 55 -15.60 -0.88 2.08
C GLN A 55 -15.94 -2.32 1.69
N PHE A 56 -15.09 -2.96 0.90
CA PHE A 56 -15.27 -4.36 0.47
C PHE A 56 -15.28 -5.33 1.66
N HIS A 57 -14.37 -5.14 2.63
CA HIS A 57 -14.25 -5.98 3.82
C HIS A 57 -15.12 -5.52 5.01
N ALA A 58 -16.07 -4.60 4.79
CA ALA A 58 -16.87 -4.06 5.89
C ALA A 58 -17.73 -5.12 6.60
N ASP A 59 -18.14 -6.15 5.86
CA ASP A 59 -18.96 -7.26 6.34
C ASP A 59 -18.14 -8.40 6.97
N ASP A 60 -16.82 -8.43 6.75
CA ASP A 60 -15.91 -9.43 7.33
C ASP A 60 -15.56 -9.13 8.80
N ILE A 61 -15.92 -7.94 9.28
CA ILE A 61 -15.66 -7.53 10.66
C ILE A 61 -16.75 -8.09 11.57
N ASP A 62 -16.32 -8.58 12.74
CA ASP A 62 -17.22 -8.97 13.83
C ASP A 62 -18.31 -7.90 14.06
N ALA A 63 -19.57 -8.33 14.00
CA ALA A 63 -20.73 -7.49 14.17
C ALA A 63 -20.75 -6.77 15.54
N ALA A 64 -20.04 -7.29 16.54
CA ALA A 64 -19.87 -6.66 17.84
C ALA A 64 -19.03 -5.37 17.80
N ILE A 65 -18.23 -5.15 16.75
CA ILE A 65 -17.45 -3.92 16.59
C ILE A 65 -18.38 -2.78 16.15
N PRO A 66 -18.41 -1.64 16.88
CA PRO A 66 -19.20 -0.48 16.51
C PRO A 66 -18.87 0.03 15.09
N GLU A 67 -19.90 0.39 14.32
CA GLU A 67 -19.76 0.82 12.92
C GLU A 67 -18.72 1.95 12.74
N ASN A 68 -18.70 2.92 13.66
CA ASN A 68 -17.75 4.04 13.62
C ASN A 68 -16.29 3.64 13.91
N GLN A 69 -16.03 2.41 14.38
CA GLN A 69 -14.69 1.87 14.66
C GLN A 69 -14.23 0.86 13.61
N ARG A 70 -15.16 0.27 12.84
CA ARG A 70 -14.89 -0.77 11.84
C ARG A 70 -13.78 -0.39 10.86
N LYS A 71 -13.86 0.81 10.28
CA LYS A 71 -12.83 1.30 9.36
C LYS A 71 -11.45 1.40 10.03
N THR A 72 -11.39 1.86 11.28
CA THR A 72 -10.13 1.96 12.03
C THR A 72 -9.52 0.58 12.28
N VAL A 73 -10.34 -0.43 12.60
CA VAL A 73 -9.87 -1.81 12.77
C VAL A 73 -9.27 -2.35 11.47
N LEU A 74 -9.99 -2.22 10.35
CA LEU A 74 -9.47 -2.65 9.04
C LEU A 74 -8.18 -1.93 8.67
N LEU A 75 -8.13 -0.60 8.86
CA LEU A 75 -6.91 0.17 8.61
C LEU A 75 -5.75 -0.25 9.52
N GLY A 76 -6.03 -0.66 10.76
CA GLY A 76 -5.02 -1.19 11.68
C GLY A 76 -4.39 -2.47 11.14
N VAL A 77 -5.22 -3.40 10.63
CA VAL A 77 -4.76 -4.65 10.00
C VAL A 77 -3.99 -4.34 8.72
N LEU A 78 -4.59 -3.58 7.80
CA LEU A 78 -4.02 -3.29 6.47
C LEU A 78 -2.71 -2.49 6.51
N ASN A 79 -2.46 -1.72 7.57
CA ASN A 79 -1.26 -0.88 7.70
C ASN A 79 -0.26 -1.43 8.73
N ARG A 80 -0.49 -2.63 9.29
CA ARG A 80 0.34 -3.20 10.35
C ARG A 80 1.82 -3.25 9.95
N GLY A 81 2.15 -3.93 8.86
CA GLY A 81 3.54 -4.07 8.38
C GLY A 81 4.26 -2.74 8.20
N ARG A 82 3.64 -1.82 7.47
CA ARG A 82 4.18 -0.47 7.25
C ARG A 82 4.39 0.28 8.57
N ASN A 83 3.50 0.12 9.55
CA ASN A 83 3.62 0.79 10.83
C ASN A 83 4.77 0.21 11.67
N GLN A 84 4.93 -1.11 11.73
CA GLN A 84 6.08 -1.75 12.38
C GLN A 84 7.40 -1.33 11.73
N ALA A 85 7.43 -1.19 10.40
CA ALA A 85 8.64 -0.80 9.68
C ALA A 85 9.12 0.64 9.95
N LYS A 86 8.26 1.53 10.47
CA LYS A 86 8.59 2.97 10.64
C LYS A 86 8.45 3.51 12.07
N HIS A 87 7.78 2.79 12.95
CA HIS A 87 7.54 3.21 14.33
C HIS A 87 8.35 2.35 15.30
N ALA A 88 8.88 2.99 16.34
CA ALA A 88 9.58 2.34 17.45
C ALA A 88 9.06 2.93 18.77
N ASN A 89 7.73 3.09 18.84
CA ASN A 89 7.05 3.75 19.95
C ASN A 89 6.81 2.80 21.14
N ASP A 90 6.83 1.49 20.89
CA ASP A 90 6.72 0.46 21.91
C ASP A 90 8.13 -0.04 22.27
N PRO A 91 8.62 0.20 23.51
CA PRO A 91 9.95 -0.26 23.92
C PRO A 91 10.09 -1.79 23.94
N GLU A 92 8.98 -2.53 23.98
CA GLU A 92 8.99 -4.00 23.92
C GLU A 92 9.01 -4.52 22.48
N GLU A 93 8.66 -3.69 21.49
CA GLU A 93 8.71 -4.01 20.06
C GLU A 93 10.13 -3.86 19.52
N THR A 94 10.94 -4.89 19.76
CA THR A 94 12.36 -4.92 19.36
C THR A 94 12.62 -5.55 17.98
N HIS A 95 11.60 -6.18 17.38
CA HIS A 95 11.70 -6.91 16.12
C HIS A 95 10.55 -6.54 15.19
N ILE A 96 10.82 -6.46 13.89
CA ILE A 96 9.82 -6.25 12.86
C ILE A 96 9.43 -7.62 12.30
N VAL A 97 8.13 -7.91 12.19
CA VAL A 97 7.63 -9.14 11.59
C VAL A 97 6.71 -8.79 10.43
N PHE A 98 7.17 -9.04 9.22
CA PHE A 98 6.41 -8.86 7.99
C PHE A 98 6.74 -9.97 6.99
N ASP A 99 5.81 -10.26 6.10
CA ASP A 99 6.03 -11.17 4.97
C ASP A 99 6.17 -10.38 3.65
N HIS A 100 6.47 -11.08 2.57
CA HIS A 100 6.61 -10.47 1.24
C HIS A 100 5.27 -10.01 0.64
N THR A 101 4.12 -10.38 1.23
CA THR A 101 2.80 -9.95 0.77
C THR A 101 2.51 -8.52 1.21
N GLU A 102 2.96 -8.09 2.40
CA GLU A 102 2.73 -6.74 2.90
C GLU A 102 3.30 -5.62 2.00
N PRO A 103 4.56 -5.65 1.49
CA PRO A 103 5.03 -4.66 0.52
C PRO A 103 4.28 -4.73 -0.81
N LEU A 104 3.91 -5.94 -1.27
CA LEU A 104 3.13 -6.11 -2.49
C LEU A 104 1.75 -5.44 -2.37
N GLN A 105 1.06 -5.63 -1.25
CA GLN A 105 -0.23 -4.99 -0.98
C GLN A 105 -0.12 -3.46 -0.98
N MET A 106 0.96 -2.89 -0.42
CA MET A 106 1.19 -1.44 -0.49
C MET A 106 1.39 -0.97 -1.94
N ILE A 107 2.19 -1.70 -2.72
CA ILE A 107 2.43 -1.39 -4.14
C ILE A 107 1.11 -1.45 -4.93
N MET A 108 0.32 -2.50 -4.74
CA MET A 108 -0.97 -2.69 -5.40
C MET A 108 -2.01 -1.63 -5.02
N ARG A 109 -1.98 -1.12 -3.79
CA ARG A 109 -2.83 0.02 -3.37
C ARG A 109 -2.39 1.32 -4.03
N ALA A 110 -1.07 1.56 -4.11
CA ALA A 110 -0.52 2.81 -4.61
C ALA A 110 -0.66 2.95 -6.14
N LEU A 111 -0.50 1.86 -6.90
CA LEU A 111 -0.46 1.88 -8.37
C LEU A 111 -1.72 2.42 -9.06
N PRO A 112 -2.95 1.98 -8.72
CA PRO A 112 -4.17 2.52 -9.32
C PRO A 112 -4.31 4.02 -9.07
N MET A 113 -3.94 4.49 -7.87
CA MET A 113 -3.95 5.92 -7.54
C MET A 113 -2.91 6.68 -8.36
N ALA A 114 -1.72 6.13 -8.54
CA ALA A 114 -0.68 6.70 -9.39
C ALA A 114 -1.14 6.81 -10.85
N PHE A 115 -1.69 5.75 -11.44
CA PHE A 115 -2.22 5.79 -12.82
C PHE A 115 -3.34 6.82 -12.99
N ASN A 116 -4.21 6.93 -11.99
CA ASN A 116 -5.29 7.90 -12.01
C ASN A 116 -4.77 9.34 -11.90
N LEU A 117 -3.64 9.59 -11.25
CA LEU A 117 -3.09 10.94 -11.01
C LEU A 117 -2.05 11.37 -12.05
N ASP A 118 -1.32 10.42 -12.64
CA ASP A 118 -0.17 10.64 -13.52
C ASP A 118 -0.07 9.54 -14.58
N GLU A 119 -0.43 9.85 -15.82
CA GLU A 119 -0.37 8.90 -16.94
C GLU A 119 1.05 8.40 -17.22
N SER A 120 2.10 9.14 -16.81
CA SER A 120 3.49 8.70 -17.00
C SER A 120 3.80 7.40 -16.24
N MET A 121 3.03 7.10 -15.18
CA MET A 121 3.17 5.87 -14.41
C MET A 121 2.73 4.61 -15.16
N LEU A 122 1.95 4.76 -16.24
CA LEU A 122 1.51 3.63 -17.08
C LEU A 122 2.69 2.83 -17.67
N VAL A 123 3.90 3.41 -17.75
CA VAL A 123 5.12 2.70 -18.17
C VAL A 123 5.45 1.48 -17.29
N HIS A 124 5.02 1.50 -16.02
CA HIS A 124 5.22 0.38 -15.11
C HIS A 124 4.15 -0.72 -15.24
N LYS A 125 3.03 -0.43 -15.92
CA LYS A 125 1.90 -1.35 -16.03
C LYS A 125 2.27 -2.69 -16.69
N PRO A 126 3.00 -2.76 -17.83
CA PRO A 126 3.35 -4.04 -18.44
C PRO A 126 4.22 -4.92 -17.54
N LYS A 127 5.15 -4.31 -16.79
CA LYS A 127 6.03 -5.05 -15.86
C LYS A 127 5.23 -5.61 -14.68
N LEU A 128 4.28 -4.83 -14.16
CA LEU A 128 3.36 -5.29 -13.13
C LEU A 128 2.49 -6.44 -13.64
N ASP A 129 1.83 -6.26 -14.79
CA ASP A 129 0.96 -7.27 -15.39
C ASP A 129 1.71 -8.60 -15.60
N ALA A 130 2.94 -8.54 -16.10
CA ALA A 130 3.79 -9.72 -16.29
C ALA A 130 4.15 -10.40 -14.96
N TRP A 131 4.39 -9.62 -13.90
CA TRP A 131 4.67 -10.21 -12.58
C TRP A 131 3.44 -10.88 -11.98
N ILE A 132 2.26 -10.23 -12.05
CA ILE A 132 0.98 -10.78 -11.58
C ILE A 132 0.69 -12.11 -12.28
N GLN A 133 0.89 -12.18 -13.61
CA GLN A 133 0.70 -13.41 -14.38
C GLN A 133 1.68 -14.52 -13.97
N ALA A 134 2.90 -14.16 -13.56
CA ALA A 134 3.92 -15.12 -13.15
C ALA A 134 3.78 -15.59 -11.70
N HIS A 135 3.00 -14.89 -10.87
CA HIS A 135 2.85 -15.16 -9.43
C HIS A 135 1.37 -15.16 -9.02
N PRO A 136 0.55 -16.10 -9.54
CA PRO A 136 -0.86 -16.21 -9.16
C PRO A 136 -1.04 -16.53 -7.67
N ASP A 137 -0.07 -17.23 -7.08
CA ASP A 137 0.02 -17.58 -5.65
C ASP A 137 0.15 -16.37 -4.72
N ALA A 138 0.57 -15.22 -5.24
CA ALA A 138 0.63 -13.99 -4.45
C ALA A 138 -0.75 -13.41 -4.10
N PHE A 139 -1.82 -14.01 -4.63
CA PHE A 139 -3.22 -13.59 -4.45
C PHE A 139 -4.11 -14.68 -3.83
N ASP A 140 -3.56 -15.86 -3.52
CA ASP A 140 -4.22 -16.96 -2.81
C ASP A 140 -4.10 -16.79 -1.29
#